data_AF-A0A2V7RYN9-F1
#
_entry.id   AF-A0A2V7RYN9-F1
#
_cell.length_a   1.000
_cell.length_b   1.000
_cell.length_c   1.000
_cell.angle_alpha   90.00
_cell.angle_beta   90.00
_cell.angle_gamma   90.00
#
_symmetry.space_group_name_H-M   'P 1'
#
loop_
_entity.id
_entity.type
_entity.pdbx_description
1 polymer ?
#
loop_
_entity_poly.entity_id
_entity_poly.type
_entity_poly.pdbx_seq_one_letter_code
_entity_poly.pdbx_strand_id
1 'polypeptide(L)'
;MRCAVIGAGAWGTALADLLAAAGHDVRIWAYELDVVQTINERHENTRFLAGARLTPELIATNEQAEALEDATLVLYATPSTHLRSIARAAASCVHRDAILAVASKGIELGSMALMTDVVAAEVANHSVVALSGPSFAAEVAARQPTAIVAASEAPAAARYVQEAMSGGTLRIYTSRRHVPERRPSPRASSLRRARLSSRHVKV
;
A
#
# COMPACT_ATOMS: atom_id res chain seq x y z
N MET A 1 17.65 1.93 -3.54
CA MET A 1 17.16 1.48 -2.22
C MET A 1 16.46 0.14 -2.40
N ARG A 2 16.11 -0.53 -1.30
CA ARG A 2 15.34 -1.78 -1.34
C ARG A 2 13.85 -1.49 -1.20
N CYS A 3 13.06 -1.95 -2.16
CA CYS A 3 11.61 -1.76 -2.21
C CYS A 3 10.89 -3.10 -2.27
N ALA A 4 9.78 -3.22 -1.55
CA ALA A 4 8.88 -4.34 -1.64
C ALA A 4 7.54 -3.89 -2.23
N VAL A 5 6.96 -4.68 -3.13
CA VAL A 5 5.59 -4.49 -3.62
C VAL A 5 4.77 -5.70 -3.25
N ILE A 6 3.83 -5.53 -2.34
CA ILE A 6 2.90 -6.58 -1.90
C ILE A 6 1.64 -6.49 -2.76
N GLY A 7 1.54 -7.43 -3.71
CA GLY A 7 0.41 -7.58 -4.63
C GLY A 7 0.81 -7.41 -6.08
N ALA A 8 0.92 -8.52 -6.82
CA ALA A 8 1.29 -8.56 -8.23
C ALA A 8 0.10 -8.45 -9.21
N GLY A 9 -0.92 -7.66 -8.87
CA GLY A 9 -1.95 -7.27 -9.85
C GLY A 9 -1.39 -6.31 -10.90
N ALA A 10 -2.24 -5.87 -11.83
CA ALA A 10 -1.83 -4.94 -12.91
C ALA A 10 -1.11 -3.70 -12.36
N TRP A 11 -1.70 -3.06 -11.33
CA TRP A 11 -1.15 -1.83 -10.77
C TRP A 11 0.12 -2.05 -9.96
N GLY A 12 0.18 -3.07 -9.11
CA GLY A 12 1.38 -3.41 -8.36
C GLY A 12 2.55 -3.76 -9.28
N THR A 13 2.29 -4.50 -10.36
CA THR A 13 3.31 -4.83 -11.37
C THR A 13 3.86 -3.58 -12.04
N ALA A 14 2.99 -2.66 -12.48
CA ALA A 14 3.43 -1.41 -13.12
C ALA A 14 4.27 -0.53 -12.17
N LEU A 15 3.89 -0.46 -10.89
CA LEU A 15 4.65 0.28 -9.88
C LEU A 15 5.99 -0.37 -9.54
N ALA A 16 6.04 -1.71 -9.47
CA ALA A 16 7.27 -2.45 -9.21
C ALA A 16 8.26 -2.26 -10.36
N ASP A 17 7.79 -2.37 -11.61
CA ASP A 17 8.61 -2.14 -12.81
C ASP A 17 9.12 -0.69 -12.91
N LEU A 18 8.29 0.29 -12.53
CA LEU A 18 8.72 1.69 -12.44
C LEU A 18 9.89 1.88 -11.48
N LEU A 19 9.78 1.31 -10.27
CA LEU A 19 10.81 1.39 -9.24
C LEU A 19 12.10 0.66 -9.69
N ALA A 20 11.96 -0.52 -10.29
CA ALA A 20 13.09 -1.32 -10.77
C ALA A 20 13.84 -0.58 -11.89
N ALA A 21 13.11 -0.04 -12.88
CA ALA A 21 13.68 0.77 -13.96
C ALA A 21 14.33 2.07 -13.47
N ALA A 22 13.94 2.57 -12.30
CA ALA A 22 14.58 3.72 -11.64
C ALA A 22 15.88 3.33 -10.89
N GLY A 23 16.32 2.07 -10.98
CA GLY A 23 17.55 1.57 -10.36
C GLY A 23 17.39 1.19 -8.89
N HIS A 24 16.17 0.92 -8.43
CA HIS A 24 15.95 0.34 -7.10
C HIS A 24 16.02 -1.19 -7.15
N ASP A 25 16.43 -1.80 -6.04
CA ASP A 25 16.31 -3.24 -5.84
C ASP A 25 14.87 -3.51 -5.44
N VAL A 26 14.11 -4.19 -6.29
CA VAL A 26 12.65 -4.36 -6.12
C VAL A 26 12.29 -5.83 -6.11
N ARG A 27 11.59 -6.23 -5.05
CA ARG A 27 10.90 -7.52 -5.00
C ARG A 27 9.39 -7.31 -5.00
N ILE A 28 8.69 -8.06 -5.84
CA ILE A 28 7.24 -8.09 -5.88
C ILE A 28 6.71 -9.42 -5.36
N TRP A 29 5.85 -9.37 -4.36
CA TRP A 29 5.14 -10.53 -3.87
C TRP A 29 3.87 -10.79 -4.70
N ALA A 30 3.77 -11.99 -5.25
CA ALA A 30 2.58 -12.48 -5.95
C ALA A 30 1.97 -13.67 -5.20
N TYR A 31 0.65 -13.72 -5.14
CA TYR A 31 -0.05 -14.87 -4.57
C TYR A 31 -0.04 -16.06 -5.55
N GLU A 32 -0.19 -15.76 -6.84
CA GLU A 32 -0.24 -16.74 -7.92
C GLU A 32 1.17 -17.15 -8.38
N LEU A 33 1.49 -18.44 -8.33
CA LEU A 33 2.80 -18.97 -8.73
C LEU A 33 3.11 -18.76 -10.22
N ASP A 34 2.10 -18.78 -11.10
CA ASP A 34 2.28 -18.51 -12.53
C ASP A 34 2.72 -17.05 -12.77
N VAL A 35 2.29 -16.12 -11.92
CA VAL A 35 2.75 -14.73 -11.99
C VAL A 35 4.22 -14.61 -11.58
N VAL A 36 4.64 -15.33 -10.54
CA VAL A 36 6.05 -15.36 -10.13
C VAL A 36 6.94 -15.88 -11.26
N GLN A 37 6.57 -17.02 -11.84
CA GLN A 37 7.33 -17.66 -12.93
C GLN A 37 7.41 -16.74 -14.14
N THR A 38 6.29 -16.17 -14.59
CA THR A 38 6.26 -15.35 -15.81
C THR A 38 7.00 -14.03 -15.65
N ILE A 39 6.95 -13.38 -14.49
CA ILE A 39 7.76 -12.19 -14.22
C ILE A 39 9.26 -12.53 -14.25
N ASN A 40 9.68 -13.63 -13.60
CA ASN A 40 11.10 -13.96 -13.50
C ASN A 40 11.71 -14.53 -14.79
N GLU A 41 10.96 -15.37 -15.52
CA GLU A 41 11.47 -16.07 -16.70
C GLU A 41 11.23 -15.31 -18.00
N ARG A 42 10.12 -14.57 -18.08
CA ARG A 42 9.68 -13.89 -19.30
C ARG A 42 9.71 -12.38 -19.19
N HIS A 43 9.96 -11.85 -17.99
CA HIS A 43 9.88 -10.42 -17.70
C HIS A 43 8.55 -9.83 -18.17
N GLU A 44 7.46 -10.55 -17.87
CA GLU A 44 6.10 -10.18 -18.24
C GLU A 44 5.11 -10.77 -17.23
N ASN A 45 4.19 -9.95 -16.70
CA ASN A 45 3.05 -10.48 -15.96
C ASN A 45 1.91 -10.80 -16.93
N THR A 46 1.95 -12.00 -17.51
CA THR A 46 1.00 -12.41 -18.56
C THR A 46 -0.44 -12.48 -18.09
N ARG A 47 -0.66 -12.63 -16.77
CA ARG A 47 -1.99 -12.78 -16.18
C ARG A 47 -2.70 -11.45 -16.00
N PHE A 48 -1.99 -10.46 -15.46
CA PHE A 48 -2.60 -9.22 -15.01
C PHE A 48 -2.17 -7.98 -15.82
N LEU A 49 -1.07 -8.05 -16.57
CA LEU A 49 -0.53 -6.93 -17.35
C LEU A 49 0.10 -7.43 -18.66
N ALA A 50 -0.66 -8.24 -19.40
CA ALA A 50 -0.20 -8.86 -20.64
C ALA A 50 0.28 -7.82 -21.67
N GLY A 51 1.38 -8.13 -22.36
CA GLY A 51 2.01 -7.27 -23.37
C GLY A 51 2.97 -6.22 -22.82
N ALA A 52 3.01 -5.99 -21.50
CA ALA A 52 4.01 -5.11 -20.89
C ALA A 52 5.33 -5.87 -20.66
N ARG A 53 6.41 -5.40 -21.29
CA ARG A 53 7.77 -5.87 -21.01
C ARG A 53 8.26 -5.21 -19.73
N LEU A 54 8.55 -6.03 -18.73
CA LEU A 54 9.08 -5.63 -17.45
C LEU A 54 10.61 -5.59 -17.50
N THR A 55 11.17 -4.82 -16.60
CA THR A 55 12.61 -4.66 -16.39
C THR A 55 13.20 -5.95 -15.82
N PRO A 56 14.29 -6.51 -16.37
CA PRO A 56 14.87 -7.79 -15.91
C PRO A 56 15.30 -7.81 -14.45
N GLU A 57 15.59 -6.65 -13.87
CA GLU A 57 15.97 -6.45 -12.48
C GLU A 57 14.80 -6.63 -11.50
N LEU A 58 13.54 -6.63 -11.98
CA LEU A 58 12.38 -6.89 -11.14
C LEU A 58 12.28 -8.39 -10.81
N ILE A 59 12.33 -8.72 -9.53
CA ILE A 59 12.24 -10.10 -9.06
C ILE A 59 10.87 -10.33 -8.40
N ALA A 60 10.17 -11.36 -8.82
CA ALA A 60 8.96 -11.84 -8.18
C ALA A 60 9.23 -13.00 -7.22
N THR A 61 8.47 -13.06 -6.14
CA THR A 61 8.46 -14.17 -5.17
C THR A 61 7.05 -14.44 -4.68
N ASN A 62 6.78 -15.67 -4.23
CA ASN A 62 5.55 -16.03 -3.53
C ASN A 62 5.71 -15.97 -1.99
N GLU A 63 6.89 -15.64 -1.49
CA GLU A 63 7.20 -15.54 -0.06
C GLU A 63 7.25 -14.08 0.41
N GLN A 64 6.37 -13.70 1.32
CA GLN A 64 6.32 -12.32 1.81
C GLN A 64 7.61 -11.91 2.53
N ALA A 65 8.21 -12.84 3.28
CA ALA A 65 9.44 -12.57 4.03
C ALA A 65 10.60 -12.20 3.09
N GLU A 66 10.73 -12.90 1.96
CA GLU A 66 11.74 -12.63 0.95
C GLU A 66 11.52 -11.27 0.27
N ALA A 67 10.27 -10.93 -0.04
CA ALA A 67 9.94 -9.64 -0.64
C ALA A 67 10.25 -8.47 0.30
N LEU A 68 9.99 -8.64 1.59
CA LEU A 68 10.08 -7.60 2.62
C LEU A 68 11.47 -7.44 3.24
N GLU A 69 12.36 -8.43 3.05
CA GLU A 69 13.73 -8.40 3.55
C GLU A 69 14.42 -7.07 3.20
N ASP A 70 14.88 -6.36 4.23
CA ASP A 70 15.54 -5.04 4.19
C ASP A 70 14.80 -3.92 3.44
N ALA A 71 13.52 -4.11 3.10
CA ALA A 71 12.76 -3.12 2.36
C ALA A 71 12.43 -1.89 3.21
N THR A 72 12.96 -0.73 2.81
CA THR A 72 12.68 0.55 3.48
C THR A 72 11.48 1.29 2.87
N LEU A 73 11.00 0.83 1.72
CA LEU A 73 9.75 1.25 1.11
C LEU A 73 8.89 0.03 0.78
N VAL A 74 7.69 -0.07 1.37
CA VAL A 74 6.75 -1.18 1.14
C VAL A 74 5.48 -0.65 0.52
N LEU A 75 5.15 -1.12 -0.68
CA LEU A 75 3.94 -0.75 -1.41
C LEU A 75 2.88 -1.85 -1.23
N TYR A 76 1.72 -1.53 -0.68
CA TYR A 76 0.55 -2.40 -0.70
C TYR A 76 -0.33 -2.07 -1.90
N ALA A 77 -0.42 -3.01 -2.84
CA ALA A 77 -1.19 -2.89 -4.08
C ALA A 77 -2.16 -4.07 -4.28
N THR A 78 -2.66 -4.65 -3.18
CA THR A 78 -3.61 -5.77 -3.19
C THR A 78 -5.06 -5.31 -3.30
N PRO A 79 -6.00 -6.18 -3.70
CA PRO A 79 -7.44 -5.88 -3.58
C PRO A 79 -7.81 -5.53 -2.12
N SER A 80 -8.72 -4.56 -1.95
CA SER A 80 -9.12 -4.06 -0.63
C SER A 80 -9.69 -5.15 0.28
N THR A 81 -10.40 -6.13 -0.30
CA THR A 81 -11.02 -7.26 0.40
C THR A 81 -10.01 -8.19 1.08
N HIS A 82 -8.75 -8.20 0.62
CA HIS A 82 -7.69 -9.07 1.15
C HIS A 82 -6.60 -8.30 1.89
N LEU A 83 -6.63 -6.96 1.85
CA LEU A 83 -5.54 -6.13 2.37
C LEU A 83 -5.25 -6.40 3.85
N ARG A 84 -6.28 -6.53 4.70
CA ARG A 84 -6.08 -6.75 6.14
C ARG A 84 -5.33 -8.04 6.43
N SER A 85 -5.77 -9.17 5.88
CA SER A 85 -5.13 -10.46 6.13
C SER A 85 -3.70 -10.51 5.59
N ILE A 86 -3.47 -9.91 4.42
CA ILE A 86 -2.16 -9.84 3.79
C ILE A 86 -1.21 -8.94 4.60
N ALA A 87 -1.66 -7.77 5.04
CA ALA A 87 -0.86 -6.86 5.86
C ALA A 87 -0.51 -7.48 7.22
N ARG A 88 -1.46 -8.21 7.84
CA ARG A 88 -1.23 -8.95 9.08
C ARG A 88 -0.15 -10.01 8.94
N ALA A 89 -0.19 -10.79 7.86
CA ALA A 89 0.81 -11.83 7.61
C ALA A 89 2.20 -11.22 7.39
N ALA A 90 2.25 -10.07 6.69
CA ALA A 90 3.49 -9.34 6.43
C ALA A 90 4.07 -8.64 7.68
N ALA A 91 3.26 -8.33 8.69
CA ALA A 91 3.61 -7.39 9.77
C ALA A 91 4.92 -7.69 10.50
N SER A 92 5.23 -8.98 10.72
CA SER A 92 6.45 -9.40 11.41
C SER A 92 7.73 -9.29 10.57
N CYS A 93 7.58 -9.18 9.25
CA CYS A 93 8.68 -9.13 8.29
C CYS A 93 9.01 -7.70 7.84
N VAL A 94 8.15 -6.73 8.13
CA VAL A 94 8.35 -5.33 7.74
C VAL A 94 9.51 -4.74 8.54
N HIS A 95 10.49 -4.19 7.83
CA HIS A 95 11.63 -3.51 8.45
C HIS A 95 11.17 -2.32 9.29
N ARG A 96 11.71 -2.18 10.51
CA ARG A 96 11.26 -1.19 11.52
C ARG A 96 11.27 0.28 11.06
N ASP A 97 12.12 0.61 10.10
CA ASP A 97 12.26 1.97 9.55
C ASP A 97 11.52 2.14 8.21
N ALA A 98 10.69 1.16 7.81
CA ALA A 98 10.01 1.19 6.53
C ALA A 98 8.91 2.27 6.46
N ILE A 99 8.69 2.81 5.26
CA ILE A 99 7.52 3.61 4.94
C ILE A 99 6.52 2.74 4.18
N LEU A 100 5.26 2.76 4.61
CA LEU A 100 4.19 1.96 4.02
C LEU A 100 3.37 2.81 3.06
N ALA A 101 3.56 2.60 1.76
CA ALA A 101 2.77 3.24 0.71
C ALA A 101 1.59 2.35 0.32
N VAL A 102 0.36 2.89 0.37
CA VAL A 102 -0.87 2.15 0.11
C VAL A 102 -1.46 2.62 -1.21
N ALA A 103 -1.32 1.77 -2.23
CA ALA A 103 -1.91 1.94 -3.55
C ALA A 103 -3.26 1.21 -3.70
N SER A 104 -3.61 0.33 -2.76
CA SER A 104 -4.91 -0.31 -2.65
C SER A 104 -6.03 0.74 -2.49
N LYS A 105 -7.04 0.66 -3.36
CA LYS A 105 -8.22 1.55 -3.34
C LYS A 105 -9.43 0.80 -2.78
N GLY A 106 -10.22 1.47 -1.94
CA GLY A 106 -11.45 0.92 -1.39
C GLY A 106 -11.71 1.32 0.06
N ILE A 107 -12.78 0.78 0.63
CA ILE A 107 -13.16 0.89 2.03
C ILE A 107 -13.40 -0.54 2.54
N GLU A 108 -12.88 -0.87 3.72
CA GLU A 108 -13.11 -2.18 4.30
C GLU A 108 -14.56 -2.31 4.76
N LEU A 109 -15.23 -3.38 4.30
CA LEU A 109 -16.60 -3.67 4.70
C LEU A 109 -16.66 -4.01 6.19
N GLY A 110 -17.69 -3.50 6.88
CA GLY A 110 -17.88 -3.70 8.32
C GLY A 110 -17.20 -2.63 9.16
N SER A 111 -15.87 -2.47 9.06
CA SER A 111 -15.13 -1.46 9.84
C SER A 111 -15.28 -0.05 9.27
N MET A 112 -15.60 0.05 7.97
CA MET A 112 -15.60 1.30 7.20
C MET A 112 -14.23 2.01 7.20
N ALA A 113 -13.15 1.27 7.45
CA ALA A 113 -11.80 1.80 7.49
C ALA A 113 -11.29 2.09 6.07
N LEU A 114 -10.54 3.18 5.93
CA LEU A 114 -9.75 3.44 4.73
C LEU A 114 -8.59 2.43 4.66
N MET A 115 -8.12 2.11 3.44
CA MET A 115 -7.05 1.13 3.25
C MET A 115 -5.76 1.47 4.03
N THR A 116 -5.45 2.75 4.15
CA THR A 116 -4.34 3.23 4.99
C THR A 116 -4.56 3.00 6.48
N ASP A 117 -5.81 3.09 6.97
CA ASP A 117 -6.13 2.76 8.36
C ASP A 117 -6.07 1.25 8.62
N VAL A 118 -6.44 0.44 7.62
CA VAL A 118 -6.29 -1.02 7.68
C VAL A 118 -4.81 -1.39 7.82
N VAL A 119 -3.94 -0.83 6.96
CA VAL A 119 -2.49 -1.10 7.02
C VAL A 119 -1.89 -0.60 8.33
N ALA A 120 -2.23 0.62 8.78
CA ALA A 120 -1.74 1.16 10.06
C ALA A 120 -2.15 0.32 11.27
N ALA A 121 -3.32 -0.32 11.23
CA ALA A 121 -3.81 -1.16 12.31
C ALA A 121 -3.10 -2.53 12.38
N GLU A 122 -2.67 -3.08 11.24
CA GLU A 122 -2.01 -4.40 11.18
C GLU A 122 -0.48 -4.29 11.26
N VAL A 123 0.10 -3.20 10.74
CA VAL A 123 1.55 -2.94 10.74
C VAL A 123 1.82 -1.66 11.52
N ALA A 124 1.79 -1.78 12.85
CA ALA A 124 1.90 -0.64 13.77
C ALA A 124 3.30 0.02 13.73
N ASN A 125 3.38 1.25 14.23
CA ASN A 125 4.62 2.05 14.40
C ASN A 125 5.34 2.46 13.09
N HIS A 126 4.65 2.45 11.95
CA HIS A 126 5.21 2.91 10.67
C HIS A 126 4.45 4.13 10.14
N SER A 127 5.14 4.97 9.38
CA SER A 127 4.48 6.04 8.63
C SER A 127 3.75 5.47 7.43
N VAL A 128 2.48 5.83 7.27
CA VAL A 128 1.63 5.37 6.17
C VAL A 128 1.38 6.51 5.17
N VAL A 129 1.49 6.20 3.89
CA VAL A 129 1.29 7.11 2.76
C VAL A 129 0.20 6.54 1.86
N ALA A 130 -0.84 7.30 1.55
CA ALA A 130 -1.80 6.95 0.52
C ALA A 130 -1.27 7.37 -0.86
N LEU A 131 -1.35 6.47 -1.85
CA LEU A 131 -1.12 6.78 -3.26
C LEU A 131 -2.46 6.84 -3.99
N SER A 132 -2.74 7.96 -4.66
CA SER A 132 -4.00 8.16 -5.40
C SER A 132 -3.84 9.07 -6.61
N GLY A 133 -4.61 8.82 -7.67
CA GLY A 133 -4.61 9.60 -8.90
C GLY A 133 -5.14 8.82 -10.10
N PRO A 134 -5.33 9.48 -11.26
CA PRO A 134 -5.56 8.82 -12.54
C PRO A 134 -4.28 8.11 -12.96
N SER A 135 -4.30 6.78 -12.96
CA SER A 135 -3.09 5.98 -13.13
C SER A 135 -3.43 4.58 -13.65
N PHE A 136 -3.87 4.48 -14.90
CA PHE A 136 -4.14 3.17 -15.50
C PHE A 136 -2.83 2.38 -15.60
N ALA A 137 -2.84 1.13 -15.13
CA ALA A 137 -1.63 0.31 -15.04
C ALA A 137 -0.94 0.13 -16.39
N ALA A 138 -1.70 -0.09 -17.46
CA ALA A 138 -1.17 -0.27 -18.81
C ALA A 138 -0.48 1.00 -19.34
N GLU A 139 -1.04 2.19 -19.10
CA GLU A 139 -0.45 3.47 -19.50
C GLU A 139 0.87 3.72 -18.76
N VAL A 140 0.87 3.41 -17.46
CA VAL A 140 2.06 3.56 -16.62
C VAL A 140 3.17 2.59 -17.03
N ALA A 141 2.83 1.33 -17.31
CA ALA A 141 3.77 0.34 -17.83
C ALA A 141 4.31 0.72 -19.22
N ALA A 142 3.46 1.33 -20.06
CA ALA A 142 3.87 1.91 -21.33
C ALA A 142 4.63 3.25 -21.21
N ARG A 143 5.00 3.65 -19.97
CA ARG A 143 5.74 4.87 -19.68
C ARG A 143 5.06 6.14 -20.19
N GLN A 144 3.73 6.17 -20.20
CA GLN A 144 2.99 7.38 -20.51
C GLN A 144 3.02 8.37 -19.34
N PRO A 145 3.06 9.69 -19.60
CA PRO A 145 3.03 10.70 -18.56
C PRO A 145 1.84 10.52 -17.61
N THR A 146 2.14 10.29 -16.33
CA THR A 146 1.16 10.01 -15.28
C THR A 146 1.45 10.89 -14.07
N ALA A 147 0.40 11.41 -13.44
CA ALA A 147 0.51 12.21 -12.23
C ALA A 147 -0.36 11.61 -11.10
N ILE A 148 0.26 11.38 -9.95
CA ILE A 148 -0.44 10.89 -8.74
C ILE A 148 -0.05 11.73 -7.52
N VAL A 149 -0.75 11.49 -6.41
CA VAL A 149 -0.55 12.14 -5.13
C VAL A 149 -0.10 11.12 -4.09
N ALA A 150 0.92 11.48 -3.33
CA ALA A 150 1.33 10.84 -2.09
C ALA A 150 0.81 11.67 -0.91
N ALA A 151 -0.13 11.14 -0.13
CA ALA A 151 -0.73 11.82 1.00
C ALA A 151 -0.41 11.11 2.33
N SER A 152 0.12 11.85 3.31
CA SER A 152 0.44 11.30 4.64
C SER A 152 0.16 12.31 5.76
N GLU A 153 -0.02 11.82 6.98
CA GLU A 153 -0.01 12.65 8.19
C GLU A 153 1.41 13.10 8.56
N ALA A 154 2.42 12.32 8.16
CA ALA A 154 3.83 12.65 8.29
C ALA A 154 4.35 13.20 6.96
N PRO A 155 4.52 14.53 6.79
CA PRO A 155 4.90 15.11 5.50
C PRO A 155 6.24 14.58 4.96
N ALA A 156 7.17 14.22 5.85
CA ALA A 156 8.44 13.61 5.48
C ALA A 156 8.26 12.25 4.79
N ALA A 157 7.30 11.43 5.22
CA ALA A 157 7.03 10.14 4.59
C ALA A 157 6.45 10.30 3.17
N ALA A 158 5.55 11.27 2.97
CA ALA A 158 5.04 11.58 1.64
C ALA A 158 6.15 12.07 0.69
N ARG A 159 7.08 12.90 1.20
CA ARG A 159 8.26 13.34 0.43
C ARG A 159 9.20 12.20 0.09
N TYR A 160 9.47 11.30 1.03
CA TYR A 160 10.30 10.12 0.78
C TYR A 160 9.73 9.26 -0.36
N VAL A 161 8.41 9.00 -0.34
CA VAL A 161 7.73 8.29 -1.44
C VAL A 161 7.79 9.08 -2.75
N GLN A 162 7.60 10.39 -2.71
CA GLN A 162 7.73 11.25 -3.87
C GLN A 162 9.14 11.17 -4.49
N GLU A 163 10.19 11.26 -3.69
CA GLU A 163 11.59 11.21 -4.12
C GLU A 163 11.96 9.84 -4.70
N ALA A 164 11.47 8.75 -4.10
CA ALA A 164 11.74 7.40 -4.57
C ALA A 164 11.03 7.07 -5.90
N MET A 165 9.82 7.59 -6.12
CA MET A 165 8.96 7.16 -7.23
C MET A 165 8.83 8.17 -8.36
N SER A 166 9.14 9.45 -8.14
CA SER A 166 9.06 10.45 -9.21
C SER A 166 10.21 10.26 -10.19
N GLY A 167 9.87 10.14 -11.47
CA GLY A 167 10.83 10.00 -12.56
C GLY A 167 10.35 10.69 -13.83
N GLY A 168 10.90 10.27 -14.98
CA GLY A 168 10.60 10.92 -16.26
C GLY A 168 9.12 10.88 -16.66
N THR A 169 8.41 9.80 -16.30
CA THR A 169 7.04 9.55 -16.78
C THR A 169 6.01 9.44 -15.66
N LEU A 170 6.44 9.23 -14.41
CA LEU A 170 5.58 9.29 -13.24
C LEU A 170 5.96 10.51 -12.39
N ARG A 171 5.03 11.43 -12.20
CA ARG A 171 5.19 12.57 -11.29
C ARG A 171 4.33 12.36 -10.05
N ILE A 172 4.95 12.40 -8.87
CA ILE A 172 4.21 12.39 -7.61
C ILE A 172 4.15 13.81 -7.04
N TYR A 173 2.98 14.22 -6.57
CA TYR A 173 2.79 15.43 -5.77
C TYR A 173 2.50 15.04 -4.32
N THR A 174 2.95 15.83 -3.35
CA THR A 174 2.67 15.55 -1.94
C THR A 174 1.45 16.31 -1.45
N SER A 175 0.69 15.68 -0.57
CA SER A 175 -0.43 16.30 0.14
C SER A 175 -0.44 15.88 1.60
N ARG A 176 -1.10 16.67 2.45
CA ARG A 176 -1.41 16.23 3.81
C ARG A 176 -2.65 15.36 3.78
N ARG A 177 -2.59 14.20 4.44
CA ARG A 177 -3.77 13.37 4.60
C ARG A 177 -4.71 14.04 5.60
N HIS A 178 -5.94 14.34 5.17
CA HIS A 178 -7.00 14.72 6.09
C HIS A 178 -7.65 13.45 6.62
N VAL A 179 -7.57 13.21 7.92
CA VAL A 179 -8.38 12.19 8.60
C VAL A 179 -9.57 12.91 9.21
N PRO A 180 -10.81 12.66 8.74
CA PRO A 180 -11.98 13.26 9.35
C PRO A 180 -12.07 12.79 10.80
N GLU A 181 -12.35 13.72 11.73
CA GLU A 181 -12.50 13.41 13.14
C GLU A 181 -13.49 12.25 13.32
N ARG A 182 -13.05 11.16 13.96
CA ARG A 182 -13.93 10.05 14.31
C ARG A 182 -14.95 10.55 15.32
N ARG A 183 -16.14 10.95 14.87
CA ARG A 183 -17.26 11.23 15.77
C ARG A 183 -17.55 9.95 16.57
N PRO A 184 -17.63 10.02 17.90
CA PRO A 184 -17.96 8.85 18.70
C PRO A 184 -19.32 8.29 18.27
N SER A 185 -19.37 6.97 18.08
CA SER A 185 -20.59 6.24 17.76
C SER A 185 -21.73 6.63 18.71
N PRO A 186 -22.96 6.88 18.22
CA PRO A 186 -24.14 7.15 19.06
C PRO A 186 -24.41 6.04 20.10
N ARG A 187 -23.89 4.83 19.89
CA ARG A 187 -24.03 3.71 20.82
C ARG A 187 -23.10 3.80 22.04
N ALA A 188 -22.01 4.57 21.98
CA ALA A 188 -21.11 4.76 23.12
C ALA A 188 -21.60 5.87 24.07
N SER A 189 -22.36 6.83 23.58
CA SER A 189 -22.91 7.95 24.35
C SER A 189 -24.17 7.58 25.15
N SER A 190 -24.94 6.58 24.72
CA SER A 190 -26.08 6.06 25.49
C SER A 190 -25.65 5.26 26.73
N LEU A 191 -24.56 4.49 26.65
CA LEU A 191 -24.02 3.73 27.78
C LEU A 191 -23.40 4.63 28.87
N ARG A 192 -22.86 5.80 28.51
CA ARG A 192 -22.39 6.80 29.49
C ARG A 192 -23.54 7.53 30.18
N ARG A 193 -24.67 7.81 29.50
CA ARG A 193 -25.85 8.42 30.13
C ARG A 193 -26.59 7.45 31.06
N ALA A 194 -26.63 6.15 30.74
CA ALA A 194 -27.25 5.14 31.60
C ALA A 194 -26.50 4.90 32.93
N ARG A 195 -25.17 5.09 32.95
CA ARG A 195 -24.35 4.94 34.17
C ARG A 195 -24.35 6.15 35.10
N LEU A 196 -24.81 7.32 34.63
CA LEU A 196 -24.92 8.54 35.45
C LEU A 196 -26.31 8.70 36.09
N SER A 197 -27.35 8.06 35.54
CA SER A 197 -28.71 8.09 36.10
C SER A 197 -28.90 7.18 37.33
N SER A 198 -28.03 6.18 37.52
CA SER A 198 -28.15 5.18 38.60
C SER A 198 -27.43 5.53 39.91
N ARG A 199 -26.91 6.76 40.05
CA ARG A 199 -26.20 7.22 41.26
C ARG A 199 -27.00 8.15 42.20
N HIS A 200 -28.30 8.37 41.97
CA HIS A 200 -29.09 9.34 42.76
C HIS A 200 -30.42 8.78 43.32
N VAL A 201 -30.42 7.58 43.91
CA VAL A 201 -31.47 7.20 44.87
C VAL A 201 -30.86 6.31 45.96
N LYS A 202 -30.48 6.92 47.08
CA LYS A 202 -30.40 6.30 48.42
C LYS A 202 -30.16 7.42 49.46
N VAL A 203 -31.26 8.02 49.91
CA VAL A 203 -31.55 8.41 51.31
C VAL A 203 -33.04 8.22 51.49
#